data_AF-A0A517TEE6-F1
#
_entry.id   AF-A0A517TEE6-F1
#
_cell.length_a   1.000
_cell.length_b   1.000
_cell.length_c   1.000
_cell.angle_alpha   90.00
_cell.angle_beta   90.00
_cell.angle_gamma   90.00
#
_symmetry.space_group_name_H-M   'P 1'
#
loop_
_entity.id
_entity.type
_entity.pdbx_description
1 polymer ?
#
loop_
_entity_poly.entity_id
_entity_poly.type
_entity_poly.pdbx_seq_one_letter_code
_entity_poly.pdbx_strand_id
1 'polypeptide(L)'
;MIELTQWWPEQTSFKKDWLVLGKGPTLANFDSSQTQFHTLGLNHVVQQFKVDVAHAIDIEVIGDCESFLVQNCRFLLMPFIPNVRCANGRIPLYKYFDLLPVLRHLSNEGRLIWYNFHDGEVERSHPEIASPSISARNFSVEAALDLLGHLGVKKVYSYGIDGGANYAPQFRSLNSTSLLANGQKSFDSQFAEMDKIIHKHKMEYRPLSEPMRVFVGTDDSQMVAAKVLEYSIKKHSSKPVKVTHMLNLAYPPITNPNIKPGTGFSFARFKIPELTNFHGRAMYCDADMQVFSDLSELWAAPFGDHTVLCTRQDYVPDVWKDNPAFAPGRQMSVMLLDCSRLNWDIYDIIEGLNNGDYTYKELMTELCITDPTEIRDDISPAWNSLEHYKPDTTRLLHYTNVPTQPWKYPQHPYHDVWIADFEEAILDGTLSIELVSDSVVKGYIYPELLKVAISVSQRISPRAEPPLALARNCVWDSMKKIRDQENEIIRLKNRMLVTMASTALRKLKSFFQ
;
A
#
# COMPACT_ATOMS: atom_id res chain seq x y z
N MET A 1 -12.78 -21.62 -23.27
CA MET A 1 -12.59 -20.33 -22.60
C MET A 1 -13.33 -19.28 -23.41
N ILE A 2 -13.94 -18.30 -22.73
CA ILE A 2 -14.83 -17.30 -23.33
C ILE A 2 -14.10 -15.95 -23.35
N GLU A 3 -14.22 -15.21 -24.43
CA GLU A 3 -13.66 -13.85 -24.51
C GLU A 3 -14.50 -12.87 -23.66
N LEU A 4 -13.85 -11.90 -23.00
CA LEU A 4 -14.47 -10.96 -22.05
C LEU A 4 -15.72 -10.26 -22.58
N THR A 5 -15.70 -9.73 -23.80
CA THR A 5 -16.84 -9.00 -24.40
C THR A 5 -17.97 -9.91 -24.85
N GLN A 6 -17.68 -11.19 -25.09
CA GLN A 6 -18.71 -12.20 -25.31
C GLN A 6 -19.37 -12.61 -23.99
N TRP A 7 -18.59 -12.75 -22.92
CA TRP A 7 -19.09 -13.19 -21.62
C TRP A 7 -19.99 -12.15 -20.93
N TRP A 8 -19.60 -10.88 -20.92
CA TRP A 8 -20.25 -9.86 -20.10
C TRP A 8 -21.74 -9.59 -20.43
N PRO A 9 -22.15 -9.45 -21.71
CA PRO A 9 -23.54 -9.21 -22.06
C PRO A 9 -24.50 -10.33 -21.59
N GLU A 10 -24.01 -11.55 -21.43
CA GLU A 10 -24.79 -12.68 -20.94
C GLU A 10 -25.03 -12.62 -19.41
N GLN A 11 -24.23 -11.83 -18.67
CA GLN A 11 -24.28 -11.77 -17.20
C GLN A 11 -25.36 -10.82 -16.67
N THR A 12 -26.60 -11.03 -17.07
CA THR A 12 -27.77 -10.24 -16.63
C THR A 12 -28.03 -10.28 -15.11
N SER A 13 -27.36 -11.18 -14.37
CA SER A 13 -27.44 -11.27 -12.90
C SER A 13 -26.61 -10.21 -12.16
N PHE A 14 -25.62 -9.58 -12.80
CA PHE A 14 -24.72 -8.63 -12.14
C PHE A 14 -25.34 -7.22 -12.00
N LYS A 15 -26.33 -7.10 -11.10
CA LYS A 15 -27.11 -5.88 -10.87
C LYS A 15 -26.72 -5.05 -9.62
N LYS A 16 -25.76 -5.53 -8.84
CA LYS A 16 -25.33 -4.92 -7.56
C LYS A 16 -24.01 -4.21 -7.75
N ASP A 17 -23.66 -3.34 -6.80
CA ASP A 17 -22.32 -2.75 -6.73
C ASP A 17 -21.27 -3.85 -6.52
N TRP A 18 -20.02 -3.57 -6.91
CA TRP A 18 -18.92 -4.52 -6.86
C TRP A 18 -18.01 -4.30 -5.65
N LEU A 19 -17.52 -5.38 -5.07
CA LEU A 19 -16.53 -5.42 -4.00
C LEU A 19 -15.29 -6.16 -4.47
N VAL A 20 -14.17 -5.46 -4.55
CA VAL A 20 -12.85 -6.03 -4.85
C VAL A 20 -12.19 -6.44 -3.54
N LEU A 21 -11.87 -7.73 -3.42
CA LEU A 21 -11.21 -8.30 -2.25
C LEU A 21 -9.72 -8.51 -2.54
N GLY A 22 -8.87 -7.86 -1.76
CA GLY A 22 -7.43 -8.05 -1.74
C GLY A 22 -6.96 -8.97 -0.62
N LYS A 23 -5.67 -8.90 -0.30
CA LYS A 23 -5.04 -9.70 0.77
C LYS A 23 -4.50 -8.88 1.93
N GLY A 24 -4.75 -7.57 1.93
CA GLY A 24 -4.23 -6.64 2.92
C GLY A 24 -4.80 -6.86 4.33
N PRO A 25 -4.12 -6.33 5.37
CA PRO A 25 -4.44 -6.58 6.78
C PRO A 25 -5.90 -6.39 7.20
N THR A 26 -6.62 -5.43 6.63
CA THR A 26 -8.02 -5.14 6.98
C THR A 26 -8.90 -6.35 6.81
N LEU A 27 -8.65 -7.19 5.80
CA LEU A 27 -9.41 -8.39 5.48
C LEU A 27 -9.51 -9.39 6.65
N ALA A 28 -8.67 -9.29 7.68
CA ALA A 28 -8.81 -10.05 8.91
C ALA A 28 -10.19 -9.88 9.58
N ASN A 29 -10.86 -8.75 9.35
CA ASN A 29 -12.17 -8.42 9.93
C ASN A 29 -13.33 -8.55 8.92
N PHE A 30 -13.09 -9.12 7.75
CA PHE A 30 -14.11 -9.22 6.70
C PHE A 30 -15.07 -10.38 6.98
N ASP A 31 -16.37 -10.07 7.09
CA ASP A 31 -17.45 -11.06 7.17
C ASP A 31 -18.15 -11.21 5.81
N SER A 32 -17.88 -12.32 5.12
CA SER A 32 -18.48 -12.61 3.82
C SER A 32 -19.97 -12.94 3.87
N SER A 33 -20.53 -13.28 5.04
CA SER A 33 -21.95 -13.68 5.15
C SER A 33 -22.92 -12.51 4.96
N GLN A 34 -22.43 -11.28 5.05
CA GLN A 34 -23.24 -10.06 5.03
C GLN A 34 -23.05 -9.23 3.74
N THR A 35 -22.32 -9.76 2.74
CA THR A 35 -21.99 -8.97 1.56
C THR A 35 -23.20 -8.75 0.65
N GLN A 36 -23.58 -7.48 0.50
CA GLN A 36 -24.58 -7.02 -0.46
C GLN A 36 -24.00 -6.76 -1.86
N PHE A 37 -22.76 -7.17 -2.13
CA PHE A 37 -22.02 -6.85 -3.35
C PHE A 37 -21.78 -8.08 -4.21
N HIS A 38 -21.54 -7.86 -5.52
CA HIS A 38 -20.83 -8.86 -6.33
C HIS A 38 -19.35 -8.81 -5.99
N THR A 39 -18.70 -9.95 -5.93
CA THR A 39 -17.35 -10.07 -5.38
C THR A 39 -16.32 -10.43 -6.44
N LEU A 40 -15.23 -9.68 -6.48
CA LEU A 40 -14.05 -9.97 -7.29
C LEU A 40 -12.85 -10.22 -6.36
N GLY A 41 -12.41 -11.47 -6.27
CA GLY A 41 -11.27 -11.88 -5.44
C GLY A 41 -9.95 -11.85 -6.21
N LEU A 42 -8.96 -11.13 -5.67
CA LEU A 42 -7.63 -11.01 -6.29
C LEU A 42 -6.69 -12.14 -5.89
N ASN A 43 -6.16 -12.83 -6.88
CA ASN A 43 -5.19 -13.91 -6.75
C ASN A 43 -5.66 -14.98 -5.74
N HIS A 44 -4.86 -15.25 -4.70
CA HIS A 44 -5.13 -16.27 -3.69
C HIS A 44 -6.32 -16.01 -2.77
N VAL A 45 -7.04 -14.90 -2.91
CA VAL A 45 -8.26 -14.62 -2.10
C VAL A 45 -9.27 -15.76 -2.16
N VAL A 46 -9.36 -16.44 -3.31
CA VAL A 46 -10.24 -17.59 -3.53
C VAL A 46 -9.94 -18.78 -2.60
N GLN A 47 -8.74 -18.86 -2.01
CA GLN A 47 -8.39 -19.89 -1.02
C GLN A 47 -9.20 -19.75 0.27
N GLN A 48 -9.60 -18.52 0.62
CA GLN A 48 -10.26 -18.20 1.89
C GLN A 48 -11.73 -17.82 1.71
N PHE A 49 -12.09 -17.22 0.57
CA PHE A 49 -13.41 -16.65 0.35
C PHE A 49 -14.05 -17.17 -0.93
N LYS A 50 -15.37 -17.42 -0.86
CA LYS A 50 -16.19 -17.60 -2.05
C LYS A 50 -16.41 -16.26 -2.75
N VAL A 51 -16.20 -16.21 -4.05
CA VAL A 51 -16.31 -15.01 -4.88
C VAL A 51 -17.10 -15.29 -6.16
N ASP A 52 -17.77 -14.27 -6.68
CA ASP A 52 -18.44 -14.36 -7.98
C ASP A 52 -17.39 -14.48 -9.10
N VAL A 53 -16.31 -13.72 -8.97
CA VAL A 53 -15.21 -13.70 -9.93
C VAL A 53 -13.89 -13.83 -9.19
N ALA A 54 -13.08 -14.83 -9.53
CA ALA A 54 -11.65 -14.84 -9.20
C ALA A 54 -10.86 -14.19 -10.33
N HIS A 55 -9.84 -13.42 -10.00
CA HIS A 55 -8.94 -12.78 -10.96
C HIS A 55 -7.49 -13.09 -10.64
N ALA A 56 -6.73 -13.49 -11.66
CA ALA A 56 -5.29 -13.72 -11.54
C ALA A 56 -4.57 -13.32 -12.82
N ILE A 57 -3.39 -12.72 -12.69
CA ILE A 57 -2.52 -12.37 -13.82
C ILE A 57 -1.43 -13.42 -13.98
N ASP A 58 -0.79 -13.81 -12.88
CA ASP A 58 0.28 -14.80 -12.83
C ASP A 58 -0.27 -16.22 -12.85
N ILE A 59 0.33 -17.08 -13.69
CA ILE A 59 -0.12 -18.45 -13.87
C ILE A 59 0.11 -19.32 -12.63
N GLU A 60 1.12 -19.00 -11.82
CA GLU A 60 1.46 -19.74 -10.59
C GLU A 60 0.32 -19.70 -9.56
N VAL A 61 -0.44 -18.59 -9.52
CA VAL A 61 -1.60 -18.45 -8.64
C VAL A 61 -2.61 -19.56 -8.89
N ILE A 62 -2.74 -20.02 -10.14
CA ILE A 62 -3.68 -21.08 -10.51
C ILE A 62 -3.24 -22.43 -9.94
N GLY A 63 -1.94 -22.73 -9.95
CA GLY A 63 -1.38 -23.91 -9.30
C GLY A 63 -1.58 -23.88 -7.78
N ASP A 64 -1.42 -22.71 -7.16
CA ASP A 64 -1.64 -22.55 -5.72
C ASP A 64 -3.12 -22.65 -5.32
N CYS A 65 -4.05 -22.43 -6.26
CA CYS A 65 -5.47 -22.29 -5.98
C CYS A 65 -6.35 -23.37 -6.61
N GLU A 66 -5.79 -24.45 -7.18
CA GLU A 66 -6.51 -25.40 -8.05
C GLU A 66 -7.90 -25.82 -7.53
N SER A 67 -7.96 -26.55 -6.42
CA SER A 67 -9.24 -27.04 -5.88
C SER A 67 -10.15 -25.91 -5.40
N PHE A 68 -9.56 -24.81 -4.91
CA PHE A 68 -10.30 -23.63 -4.45
C PHE A 68 -10.98 -22.90 -5.61
N LEU A 69 -10.36 -22.81 -6.78
CA LEU A 69 -10.98 -22.20 -7.96
C LEU A 69 -12.27 -22.92 -8.36
N VAL A 70 -12.28 -24.26 -8.29
CA VAL A 70 -13.48 -25.04 -8.62
C VAL A 70 -14.61 -24.78 -7.62
N GLN A 71 -14.29 -24.67 -6.32
CA GLN A 71 -15.27 -24.62 -5.24
C GLN A 71 -15.74 -23.21 -4.89
N ASN A 72 -14.85 -22.23 -5.02
CA ASN A 72 -15.00 -20.91 -4.42
C ASN A 72 -15.10 -19.78 -5.44
N CYS A 73 -14.98 -20.00 -6.76
CA CYS A 73 -15.29 -18.96 -7.73
C CYS A 73 -16.36 -19.41 -8.72
N ARG A 74 -17.30 -18.53 -9.09
CA ARG A 74 -18.24 -18.82 -10.18
C ARG A 74 -17.52 -18.71 -11.53
N PHE A 75 -16.71 -17.67 -11.71
CA PHE A 75 -15.89 -17.44 -12.90
C PHE A 75 -14.43 -17.15 -12.55
N LEU A 76 -13.51 -17.56 -13.42
CA LEU A 76 -12.09 -17.20 -13.38
C LEU A 76 -11.76 -16.30 -14.56
N LEU A 77 -11.25 -15.10 -14.28
CA LEU A 77 -10.80 -14.12 -15.26
C LEU A 77 -9.26 -14.07 -15.29
N MET A 78 -8.67 -14.20 -16.48
CA MET A 78 -7.22 -14.15 -16.67
C MET A 78 -6.82 -13.47 -18.00
N PRO A 79 -5.60 -12.92 -18.11
CA PRO A 79 -5.04 -12.54 -19.41
C PRO A 79 -5.01 -13.70 -20.40
N PHE A 80 -5.17 -13.41 -21.69
CA PHE A 80 -4.93 -14.39 -22.75
C PHE A 80 -3.51 -14.94 -22.70
N ILE A 81 -2.53 -14.09 -22.39
CA ILE A 81 -1.14 -14.47 -22.14
C ILE A 81 -0.81 -14.06 -20.69
N PRO A 82 -0.93 -14.98 -19.73
CA PRO A 82 -0.70 -14.69 -18.32
C PRO A 82 0.77 -14.33 -18.06
N ASN A 83 1.03 -13.72 -16.90
CA ASN A 83 2.39 -13.59 -16.40
C ASN A 83 2.94 -14.94 -15.93
N VAL A 84 4.27 -15.02 -15.89
CA VAL A 84 5.01 -16.12 -15.28
C VAL A 84 6.02 -15.48 -14.33
N ARG A 85 5.90 -15.75 -13.04
CA ARG A 85 6.75 -15.19 -11.97
C ARG A 85 6.82 -13.66 -12.00
N CYS A 86 5.67 -13.00 -12.06
CA CYS A 86 5.53 -11.54 -12.12
C CYS A 86 6.17 -10.88 -13.35
N ALA A 87 6.53 -11.68 -14.37
CA ALA A 87 7.12 -11.20 -15.61
C ALA A 87 6.25 -11.55 -16.82
N ASN A 88 6.49 -10.85 -17.93
CA ASN A 88 5.76 -11.04 -19.18
C ASN A 88 5.86 -12.49 -19.68
N GLY A 89 4.72 -13.18 -19.68
CA GLY A 89 4.60 -14.49 -20.29
C GLY A 89 4.63 -14.41 -21.82
N ARG A 90 4.77 -15.58 -22.44
CA ARG A 90 4.92 -15.69 -23.90
C ARG A 90 3.95 -16.65 -24.56
N ILE A 91 3.25 -17.47 -23.77
CA ILE A 91 2.37 -18.51 -24.30
C ILE A 91 0.93 -18.25 -23.89
N PRO A 92 -0.04 -18.51 -24.78
CA PRO A 92 -1.46 -18.36 -24.46
C PRO A 92 -1.94 -19.30 -23.35
N LEU A 93 -2.98 -18.86 -22.64
CA LEU A 93 -3.57 -19.55 -21.50
C LEU A 93 -3.98 -20.99 -21.80
N TYR A 94 -4.54 -21.25 -22.98
CA TYR A 94 -4.97 -22.60 -23.38
C TYR A 94 -3.81 -23.61 -23.49
N LYS A 95 -2.56 -23.15 -23.65
CA LYS A 95 -1.38 -24.01 -23.66
C LYS A 95 -1.02 -24.55 -22.26
N TYR A 96 -1.57 -23.97 -21.20
CA TYR A 96 -1.39 -24.46 -19.83
C TYR A 96 -2.38 -25.55 -19.44
N PHE A 97 -3.37 -25.90 -20.27
CA PHE A 97 -4.44 -26.83 -19.90
C PHE A 97 -3.98 -28.26 -19.58
N ASP A 98 -2.85 -28.69 -20.13
CA ASP A 98 -2.26 -29.99 -19.81
C ASP A 98 -1.44 -29.95 -18.51
N LEU A 99 -0.85 -28.79 -18.19
CA LEU A 99 -0.08 -28.59 -16.97
C LEU A 99 -0.98 -28.30 -15.76
N LEU A 100 -2.08 -27.58 -15.99
CA LEU A 100 -3.05 -27.14 -15.00
C LEU A 100 -4.45 -27.59 -15.43
N PRO A 101 -4.83 -28.85 -15.15
CA PRO A 101 -6.12 -29.42 -15.57
C PRO A 101 -7.34 -28.63 -15.09
N VAL A 102 -7.22 -27.88 -13.99
CA VAL A 102 -8.27 -26.97 -13.49
C VAL A 102 -8.69 -25.95 -14.54
N LEU A 103 -7.77 -25.41 -15.35
CA LEU A 103 -8.09 -24.46 -16.41
C LEU A 103 -8.93 -25.10 -17.52
N ARG A 104 -8.59 -26.34 -17.88
CA ARG A 104 -9.36 -27.14 -18.85
C ARG A 104 -10.77 -27.39 -18.32
N HIS A 105 -10.88 -27.77 -17.06
CA HIS A 105 -12.16 -28.03 -16.40
C HIS A 105 -13.05 -26.77 -16.40
N LEU A 106 -12.54 -25.63 -15.91
CA LEU A 106 -13.28 -24.36 -15.91
C LEU A 106 -13.62 -23.90 -17.34
N SER A 107 -12.73 -24.12 -18.31
CA SER A 107 -13.00 -23.83 -19.71
C SER A 107 -14.17 -24.65 -20.27
N ASN A 108 -14.24 -25.94 -19.96
CA ASN A 108 -15.31 -26.82 -20.43
C ASN A 108 -16.67 -26.47 -19.80
N GLU A 109 -16.68 -25.93 -18.59
CA GLU A 109 -17.89 -25.46 -17.91
C GLU A 109 -18.28 -24.03 -18.28
N GLY A 110 -17.56 -23.37 -19.20
CA GLY A 110 -17.83 -21.97 -19.55
C GLY A 110 -17.48 -20.98 -18.43
N ARG A 111 -16.62 -21.38 -17.50
CA ARG A 111 -16.23 -20.60 -16.31
C ARG A 111 -14.89 -19.87 -16.45
N LEU A 112 -14.13 -20.14 -17.51
CA LEU A 112 -12.84 -19.49 -17.79
C LEU A 112 -12.99 -18.38 -18.83
N ILE A 113 -12.75 -17.13 -18.41
CA ILE A 113 -12.86 -15.91 -19.22
C ILE A 113 -11.47 -15.33 -19.44
N TRP A 114 -11.22 -14.83 -20.65
CA TRP A 114 -9.94 -14.20 -21.00
C TRP A 114 -10.09 -12.80 -21.58
N TYR A 115 -9.04 -11.98 -21.44
CA TYR A 115 -8.93 -10.62 -21.96
C TYR A 115 -7.51 -10.29 -22.46
N ASN A 116 -7.32 -9.21 -23.23
CA ASN A 116 -5.99 -8.75 -23.66
C ASN A 116 -5.31 -7.93 -22.55
N PHE A 117 -4.00 -8.06 -22.34
CA PHE A 117 -3.33 -7.46 -21.19
C PHE A 117 -2.18 -6.52 -21.57
N HIS A 118 -2.07 -5.39 -20.87
CA HIS A 118 -1.01 -4.40 -21.05
C HIS A 118 -0.33 -4.10 -19.72
N ASP A 119 0.99 -4.24 -19.63
CA ASP A 119 1.74 -4.06 -18.37
C ASP A 119 2.24 -2.61 -18.14
N GLY A 120 1.88 -1.70 -19.04
CA GLY A 120 2.38 -0.32 -19.07
C GLY A 120 3.45 -0.09 -20.15
N GLU A 121 4.05 -1.15 -20.70
CA GLU A 121 5.09 -1.08 -21.72
C GLU A 121 4.75 -1.94 -22.95
N VAL A 122 4.19 -3.13 -22.73
CA VAL A 122 3.94 -4.15 -23.75
C VAL A 122 2.49 -4.62 -23.68
N GLU A 123 1.82 -4.55 -24.83
CA GLU A 123 0.53 -5.20 -25.04
C GLU A 123 0.72 -6.68 -25.41
N ARG A 124 -0.05 -7.55 -24.74
CA ARG A 124 -0.15 -8.98 -25.02
C ARG A 124 -1.59 -9.32 -25.35
N SER A 125 -1.85 -9.47 -26.65
CA SER A 125 -3.19 -9.66 -27.20
C SER A 125 -3.35 -10.97 -27.97
N HIS A 126 -4.60 -11.39 -28.13
CA HIS A 126 -4.94 -12.43 -29.09
C HIS A 126 -4.65 -11.95 -30.52
N PRO A 127 -4.02 -12.75 -31.40
CA PRO A 127 -3.61 -12.30 -32.74
C PRO A 127 -4.78 -11.94 -33.66
N GLU A 128 -5.93 -12.58 -33.46
CA GLU A 128 -7.07 -12.50 -34.39
C GLU A 128 -8.36 -11.93 -33.75
N ILE A 129 -8.45 -11.88 -32.42
CA ILE A 129 -9.69 -11.55 -31.71
C ILE A 129 -9.44 -10.26 -30.93
N ALA A 130 -10.15 -9.21 -31.32
CA ALA A 130 -10.14 -7.97 -30.58
C ALA A 130 -10.86 -8.16 -29.24
N SER A 131 -10.18 -7.81 -28.15
CA SER A 131 -10.67 -7.81 -26.78
C SER A 131 -10.12 -6.56 -26.08
N PRO A 132 -10.81 -5.98 -25.08
CA PRO A 132 -10.30 -4.87 -24.30
C PRO A 132 -8.91 -5.15 -23.74
N SER A 133 -8.02 -4.17 -23.90
CA SER A 133 -6.66 -4.21 -23.38
C SER A 133 -6.64 -3.67 -21.95
N ILE A 134 -6.67 -4.60 -20.99
CA ILE A 134 -6.72 -4.31 -19.57
C ILE A 134 -5.31 -4.04 -19.05
N SER A 135 -5.14 -2.92 -18.36
CA SER A 135 -3.85 -2.43 -17.90
C SER A 135 -3.59 -2.74 -16.43
N ALA A 136 -2.40 -3.25 -16.11
CA ALA A 136 -1.85 -3.23 -14.75
C ALA A 136 -0.33 -3.15 -14.77
N ARG A 137 0.21 -2.19 -14.03
CA ARG A 137 1.63 -1.88 -13.96
C ARG A 137 2.29 -2.50 -12.74
N ASN A 138 1.69 -2.35 -11.56
CA ASN A 138 2.32 -2.81 -10.31
C ASN A 138 1.61 -4.03 -9.73
N PHE A 139 0.28 -3.97 -9.60
CA PHE A 139 -0.49 -5.01 -8.90
C PHE A 139 -1.83 -5.35 -9.57
N SER A 140 -2.34 -6.55 -9.28
CA SER A 140 -3.56 -7.09 -9.91
C SER A 140 -4.82 -6.27 -9.66
N VAL A 141 -4.87 -5.44 -8.60
CA VAL A 141 -6.02 -4.56 -8.35
C VAL A 141 -6.22 -3.55 -9.48
N GLU A 142 -5.13 -3.10 -10.11
CA GLU A 142 -5.19 -2.18 -11.25
C GLU A 142 -5.95 -2.83 -12.42
N ALA A 143 -5.59 -4.08 -12.77
CA ALA A 143 -6.28 -4.82 -13.81
C ALA A 143 -7.74 -5.08 -13.45
N ALA A 144 -8.04 -5.40 -12.19
CA ALA A 144 -9.41 -5.63 -11.76
C ALA A 144 -10.28 -4.37 -11.90
N LEU A 145 -9.76 -3.19 -11.52
CA LEU A 145 -10.47 -1.93 -11.68
C LEU A 145 -10.64 -1.55 -13.15
N ASP A 146 -9.57 -1.67 -13.96
CA ASP A 146 -9.62 -1.34 -15.39
C ASP A 146 -10.60 -2.26 -16.12
N LEU A 147 -10.63 -3.55 -15.73
CA LEU A 147 -11.61 -4.52 -16.22
C LEU A 147 -13.04 -4.12 -15.85
N LEU A 148 -13.34 -3.86 -14.57
CA LEU A 148 -14.67 -3.43 -14.14
C LEU A 148 -15.10 -2.13 -14.84
N GLY A 149 -14.18 -1.20 -15.05
CA GLY A 149 -14.42 0.04 -15.80
C GLY A 149 -14.80 -0.21 -17.26
N HIS A 150 -14.06 -1.09 -17.96
CA HIS A 150 -14.38 -1.54 -19.33
C HIS A 150 -15.74 -2.25 -19.43
N LEU A 151 -16.16 -2.92 -18.36
CA LEU A 151 -17.47 -3.56 -18.25
C LEU A 151 -18.60 -2.58 -17.88
N GLY A 152 -18.29 -1.29 -17.72
CA GLY A 152 -19.26 -0.22 -17.45
C GLY A 152 -19.64 -0.06 -15.98
N VAL A 153 -18.96 -0.76 -15.06
CA VAL A 153 -19.20 -0.61 -13.62
C VAL A 153 -18.76 0.79 -13.18
N LYS A 154 -19.66 1.54 -12.56
CA LYS A 154 -19.41 2.91 -12.10
C LYS A 154 -19.10 3.04 -10.63
N LYS A 155 -19.41 2.02 -9.83
CA LYS A 155 -19.22 2.07 -8.38
C LYS A 155 -18.57 0.81 -7.88
N VAL A 156 -17.42 0.97 -7.25
CA VAL A 156 -16.59 -0.14 -6.76
C VAL A 156 -16.19 0.12 -5.32
N TYR A 157 -16.35 -0.91 -4.52
CA TYR A 157 -15.90 -0.97 -3.15
C TYR A 157 -14.68 -1.87 -3.05
N SER A 158 -13.90 -1.70 -1.99
CA SER A 158 -12.77 -2.61 -1.73
C SER A 158 -12.63 -2.99 -0.27
N TYR A 159 -11.97 -4.12 -0.05
CA TYR A 159 -11.57 -4.61 1.26
C TYR A 159 -10.24 -5.36 1.13
N GLY A 160 -9.27 -5.12 2.02
CA GLY A 160 -7.92 -5.70 1.89
C GLY A 160 -7.08 -5.12 0.75
N ILE A 161 -7.39 -3.91 0.28
CA ILE A 161 -6.58 -3.13 -0.68
C ILE A 161 -5.96 -1.98 0.09
N ASP A 162 -4.90 -2.32 0.82
CA ASP A 162 -4.52 -1.62 2.05
C ASP A 162 -3.24 -0.80 1.93
N GLY A 163 -2.45 -1.03 0.87
CA GLY A 163 -1.07 -0.54 0.84
C GLY A 163 -0.17 -1.33 1.78
N GLY A 164 0.92 -0.71 2.22
CA GLY A 164 1.87 -1.29 3.17
C GLY A 164 2.59 -2.53 2.63
N ALA A 165 3.20 -3.32 3.50
CA ALA A 165 4.03 -4.46 3.12
C ALA A 165 3.52 -5.82 3.64
N ASN A 166 2.30 -5.85 4.16
CA ASN A 166 1.79 -7.00 4.91
C ASN A 166 0.52 -7.58 4.29
N TYR A 167 0.36 -8.90 4.44
CA TYR A 167 -0.92 -9.56 4.23
C TYR A 167 -1.69 -9.75 5.54
N ALA A 168 -3.00 -9.97 5.44
CA ALA A 168 -3.82 -10.39 6.55
C ALA A 168 -3.33 -11.75 7.11
N PRO A 169 -3.56 -12.03 8.41
CA PRO A 169 -3.05 -13.24 9.07
C PRO A 169 -3.43 -14.55 8.36
N GLN A 170 -4.62 -14.63 7.76
CA GLN A 170 -5.10 -15.81 7.02
C GLN A 170 -4.29 -16.12 5.74
N PHE A 171 -3.44 -15.20 5.27
CA PHE A 171 -2.55 -15.40 4.12
C PHE A 171 -1.07 -15.47 4.51
N ARG A 172 -0.73 -15.60 5.80
CA ARG A 172 0.66 -15.63 6.27
C ARG A 172 1.50 -16.72 5.59
N SER A 173 0.90 -17.84 5.19
CA SER A 173 1.59 -18.91 4.44
C SER A 173 2.14 -18.45 3.09
N LEU A 174 1.62 -17.36 2.53
CA LEU A 174 2.03 -16.80 1.25
C LEU A 174 3.19 -15.80 1.36
N ASN A 175 3.60 -15.42 2.58
CA ASN A 175 4.65 -14.43 2.80
C ASN A 175 5.99 -14.85 2.16
N SER A 176 6.28 -16.14 2.10
CA SER A 176 7.51 -16.65 1.50
C SER A 176 7.43 -16.88 -0.01
N THR A 177 6.24 -16.77 -0.62
CA THR A 177 6.03 -17.18 -2.02
C THR A 177 5.48 -16.08 -2.92
N SER A 178 4.56 -15.23 -2.44
CA SER A 178 3.89 -14.24 -3.28
C SER A 178 3.87 -12.80 -2.74
N LEU A 179 4.16 -12.61 -1.45
CA LEU A 179 4.25 -11.27 -0.86
C LEU A 179 5.35 -10.45 -1.55
N LEU A 180 4.93 -9.40 -2.28
CA LEU A 180 5.82 -8.48 -2.99
C LEU A 180 6.84 -9.20 -3.91
N ALA A 181 6.46 -10.35 -4.46
CA ALA A 181 7.32 -11.15 -5.34
C ALA A 181 7.73 -10.43 -6.64
N ASN A 182 7.07 -9.32 -6.97
CA ASN A 182 7.41 -8.42 -8.07
C ASN A 182 8.60 -7.47 -7.75
N GLY A 183 9.18 -7.56 -6.54
CA GLY A 183 10.34 -6.76 -6.13
C GLY A 183 10.00 -5.38 -5.58
N GLN A 184 8.72 -5.04 -5.44
CA GLN A 184 8.27 -3.81 -4.77
C GLN A 184 8.51 -3.91 -3.25
N LYS A 185 8.63 -2.78 -2.56
CA LYS A 185 8.79 -2.74 -1.10
C LYS A 185 7.48 -2.65 -0.34
N SER A 186 6.45 -2.15 -1.01
CA SER A 186 5.10 -2.02 -0.48
C SER A 186 4.08 -2.09 -1.62
N PHE A 187 2.82 -2.22 -1.26
CA PHE A 187 1.68 -2.15 -2.16
C PHE A 187 1.29 -0.69 -2.49
N ASP A 188 1.91 0.32 -1.88
CA ASP A 188 1.47 1.72 -1.97
C ASP A 188 1.52 2.28 -3.40
N SER A 189 2.41 1.78 -4.24
CA SER A 189 2.52 2.19 -5.64
C SER A 189 1.27 1.88 -6.47
N GLN A 190 0.39 0.98 -6.00
CA GLN A 190 -0.89 0.69 -6.64
C GLN A 190 -1.82 1.91 -6.65
N PHE A 191 -1.81 2.75 -5.63
CA PHE A 191 -2.82 3.80 -5.46
C PHE A 191 -2.73 4.88 -6.55
N ALA A 192 -1.51 5.26 -6.95
CA ALA A 192 -1.31 6.23 -8.02
C ALA A 192 -1.83 5.73 -9.38
N GLU A 193 -1.69 4.43 -9.68
CA GLU A 193 -2.24 3.85 -10.91
C GLU A 193 -3.75 3.63 -10.79
N MET A 194 -4.25 3.23 -9.62
CA MET A 194 -5.69 3.14 -9.35
C MET A 194 -6.39 4.48 -9.60
N ASP A 195 -5.84 5.60 -9.11
CA ASP A 195 -6.42 6.94 -9.32
C ASP A 195 -6.56 7.28 -10.81
N LYS A 196 -5.55 6.95 -11.62
CA LYS A 196 -5.61 7.15 -13.08
C LYS A 196 -6.72 6.31 -13.71
N ILE A 197 -6.86 5.04 -13.31
CA ILE A 197 -7.87 4.12 -13.83
C ILE A 197 -9.28 4.57 -13.42
N ILE A 198 -9.46 4.93 -12.15
CA ILE A 198 -10.72 5.45 -11.61
C ILE A 198 -11.14 6.70 -12.39
N HIS A 199 -10.22 7.61 -12.66
CA HIS A 199 -10.48 8.81 -13.45
C HIS A 199 -10.81 8.49 -14.92
N LYS A 200 -10.01 7.62 -15.57
CA LYS A 200 -10.23 7.14 -16.95
C LYS A 200 -11.66 6.62 -17.15
N HIS A 201 -12.16 5.83 -16.21
CA HIS A 201 -13.47 5.19 -16.31
C HIS A 201 -14.61 5.96 -15.64
N LYS A 202 -14.32 7.10 -15.01
CA LYS A 202 -15.27 7.90 -14.21
C LYS A 202 -15.97 7.04 -13.15
N MET A 203 -15.17 6.28 -12.41
CA MET A 203 -15.64 5.39 -11.36
C MET A 203 -15.69 6.13 -10.03
N GLU A 204 -16.63 5.74 -9.20
CA GLU A 204 -16.62 6.00 -7.78
C GLU A 204 -15.95 4.80 -7.08
N TYR A 205 -14.88 5.05 -6.34
CA TYR A 205 -14.16 4.03 -5.58
C TYR A 205 -14.24 4.34 -4.08
N ARG A 206 -14.62 3.35 -3.27
CA ARG A 206 -14.76 3.50 -1.81
C ARG A 206 -14.19 2.29 -1.05
N PRO A 207 -13.08 2.41 -0.31
CA PRO A 207 -12.69 1.35 0.62
C PRO A 207 -13.75 1.20 1.73
N LEU A 208 -14.08 -0.03 2.09
CA LEU A 208 -15.03 -0.32 3.18
C LEU A 208 -14.38 -0.28 4.56
N SER A 209 -13.05 -0.27 4.62
CA SER A 209 -12.28 0.01 5.82
C SER A 209 -11.48 1.29 5.59
N GLU A 210 -11.78 2.33 6.35
CA GLU A 210 -11.00 3.57 6.32
C GLU A 210 -9.62 3.34 6.93
N PRO A 211 -8.54 3.88 6.33
CA PRO A 211 -7.21 3.84 6.92
C PRO A 211 -7.15 4.68 8.20
N MET A 212 -6.17 4.39 9.05
CA MET A 212 -5.79 5.31 10.13
C MET A 212 -5.35 6.64 9.52
N ARG A 213 -6.00 7.74 9.89
CA ARG A 213 -5.70 9.07 9.34
C ARG A 213 -4.79 9.82 10.28
N VAL A 214 -3.55 10.04 9.85
CA VAL A 214 -2.53 10.76 10.62
C VAL A 214 -2.26 12.10 9.94
N PHE A 215 -2.41 13.17 10.70
CA PHE A 215 -2.17 14.53 10.27
C PHE A 215 -0.88 15.03 10.91
N VAL A 216 0.06 15.46 10.08
CA VAL A 216 1.39 15.91 10.52
C VAL A 216 1.44 17.44 10.41
N GLY A 217 1.52 18.12 11.54
CA GLY A 217 1.77 19.57 11.58
C GLY A 217 3.19 19.87 11.08
N THR A 218 3.31 20.62 9.98
CA THR A 218 4.61 20.93 9.36
C THR A 218 4.61 22.29 8.67
N ASP A 219 5.81 22.83 8.47
CA ASP A 219 6.09 23.96 7.58
C ASP A 219 7.19 23.57 6.58
N ASP A 220 7.56 24.49 5.68
CA ASP A 220 8.58 24.25 4.64
C ASP A 220 9.94 23.82 5.22
N SER A 221 10.28 24.30 6.43
CA SER A 221 11.57 24.00 7.08
C SER A 221 11.64 22.60 7.67
N GLN A 222 10.49 21.94 7.83
CA GLN A 222 10.36 20.64 8.49
C GLN A 222 9.96 19.51 7.52
N MET A 223 9.80 19.78 6.21
CA MET A 223 9.30 18.79 5.25
C MET A 223 10.16 17.53 5.13
N VAL A 224 11.49 17.64 5.27
CA VAL A 224 12.36 16.45 5.29
C VAL A 224 12.09 15.60 6.54
N ALA A 225 11.97 16.22 7.71
CA ALA A 225 11.63 15.52 8.95
C ALA A 225 10.22 14.90 8.87
N ALA A 226 9.25 15.64 8.35
CA ALA A 226 7.88 15.15 8.13
C ALA A 226 7.83 13.91 7.23
N LYS A 227 8.69 13.84 6.20
CA LYS A 227 8.81 12.68 5.32
C LYS A 227 9.49 11.49 5.98
N VAL A 228 10.49 11.71 6.84
CA VAL A 228 11.07 10.64 7.67
C VAL A 228 10.03 10.11 8.67
N LEU A 229 9.24 11.01 9.28
CA LEU A 229 8.12 10.63 10.13
C LEU A 229 7.07 9.82 9.37
N GLU A 230 6.64 10.27 8.18
CA GLU A 230 5.72 9.53 7.30
C GLU A 230 6.23 8.10 7.05
N TYR A 231 7.51 7.98 6.71
CA TYR A 231 8.14 6.68 6.48
C TYR A 231 8.09 5.80 7.74
N SER A 232 8.52 6.31 8.89
CA SER A 232 8.51 5.57 10.15
C SER A 232 7.09 5.14 10.58
N ILE A 233 6.08 6.00 10.37
CA ILE A 233 4.67 5.66 10.60
C ILE A 233 4.25 4.47 9.74
N LYS A 234 4.52 4.53 8.42
CA LYS A 234 4.15 3.46 7.48
C LYS A 234 4.87 2.15 7.78
N LYS A 235 6.18 2.23 8.06
CA LYS A 235 7.03 1.10 8.44
C LYS A 235 6.51 0.39 9.68
N HIS A 236 6.04 1.16 10.67
CA HIS A 236 5.54 0.66 11.95
C HIS A 236 4.00 0.72 12.02
N SER A 237 3.27 0.47 10.93
CA SER A 237 1.81 0.32 10.99
C SER A 237 1.37 -1.04 10.48
N SER A 238 0.73 -1.84 11.33
CA SER A 238 0.16 -3.13 10.91
C SER A 238 -1.18 -3.01 10.17
N LYS A 239 -1.80 -1.83 10.24
CA LYS A 239 -3.05 -1.47 9.56
C LYS A 239 -2.81 -0.36 8.54
N PRO A 240 -3.68 -0.20 7.53
CA PRO A 240 -3.55 0.89 6.56
C PRO A 240 -3.47 2.24 7.27
N VAL A 241 -2.54 3.09 6.82
CA VAL A 241 -2.35 4.43 7.34
C VAL A 241 -2.25 5.42 6.20
N LYS A 242 -2.98 6.52 6.31
CA LYS A 242 -2.90 7.68 5.42
C LYS A 242 -2.32 8.84 6.19
N VAL A 243 -1.14 9.29 5.76
CA VAL A 243 -0.46 10.45 6.32
C VAL A 243 -0.80 11.68 5.48
N THR A 244 -1.19 12.77 6.13
CA THR A 244 -1.48 14.07 5.50
C THR A 244 -0.62 15.14 6.16
N HIS A 245 0.32 15.69 5.39
CA HIS A 245 1.12 16.83 5.83
C HIS A 245 0.27 18.10 5.79
N MET A 246 0.13 18.76 6.93
CA MET A 246 -0.63 19.99 7.09
C MET A 246 0.23 21.22 6.75
N LEU A 247 0.80 21.22 5.55
CA LEU A 247 1.78 22.21 5.12
C LEU A 247 1.11 23.58 4.91
N ASN A 248 1.56 24.59 5.67
CA ASN A 248 1.22 26.00 5.46
C ASN A 248 -0.30 26.27 5.32
N LEU A 249 -1.13 25.57 6.10
CA LEU A 249 -2.57 25.76 6.05
C LEU A 249 -2.94 27.20 6.41
N ALA A 250 -3.79 27.83 5.59
CA ALA A 250 -4.25 29.19 5.84
C ALA A 250 -5.19 29.25 7.04
N TYR A 251 -4.99 30.20 7.95
CA TYR A 251 -5.89 30.57 9.03
C TYR A 251 -5.91 32.10 9.17
N PRO A 252 -6.88 32.70 9.90
CA PRO A 252 -6.94 34.15 10.04
C PRO A 252 -5.65 34.74 10.63
N PRO A 253 -5.30 35.99 10.29
CA PRO A 253 -4.10 36.61 10.83
C PRO A 253 -4.20 36.80 12.35
N ILE A 254 -3.09 36.57 13.04
CA ILE A 254 -2.94 36.93 14.45
C ILE A 254 -2.69 38.43 14.51
N THR A 255 -3.66 39.18 15.05
CA THR A 255 -3.59 40.64 15.20
C THR A 255 -3.16 41.04 16.61
N ASN A 256 -3.34 40.17 17.60
CA ASN A 256 -2.89 40.41 18.96
C ASN A 256 -1.35 40.22 19.09
N PRO A 257 -0.58 41.27 19.39
CA PRO A 257 0.89 41.23 19.39
C PRO A 257 1.48 40.40 20.53
N ASN A 258 0.68 40.04 21.54
CA ASN A 258 1.12 39.21 22.66
C ASN A 258 1.14 37.72 22.30
N ILE A 259 0.59 37.33 21.16
CA ILE A 259 0.52 35.94 20.72
C ILE A 259 1.68 35.63 19.80
N LYS A 260 2.50 34.67 20.23
CA LYS A 260 3.65 34.17 19.47
C LYS A 260 3.51 32.65 19.34
N PRO A 261 3.05 32.14 18.19
CA PRO A 261 3.00 30.70 17.96
C PRO A 261 4.40 30.09 18.08
N GLY A 262 4.49 28.93 18.74
CA GLY A 262 5.75 28.20 18.89
C GLY A 262 6.31 27.66 17.58
N THR A 263 5.43 27.36 16.61
CA THR A 263 5.77 26.89 15.26
C THR A 263 4.82 27.48 14.22
N GLY A 264 5.22 27.46 12.94
CA GLY A 264 4.38 27.92 11.83
C GLY A 264 3.07 27.12 11.66
N PHE A 265 3.03 25.91 12.21
CA PHE A 265 1.93 24.96 12.11
C PHE A 265 1.17 24.74 13.42
N SER A 266 1.45 25.52 14.48
CA SER A 266 0.83 25.33 15.80
C SER A 266 -0.70 25.22 15.76
N PHE A 267 -1.36 26.04 14.94
CA PHE A 267 -2.81 26.05 14.82
C PHE A 267 -3.38 25.05 13.80
N ALA A 268 -2.53 24.37 13.03
CA ALA A 268 -2.96 23.44 11.98
C ALA A 268 -3.87 22.34 12.56
N ARG A 269 -3.55 21.83 13.76
CA ARG A 269 -4.31 20.78 14.46
C ARG A 269 -5.81 21.07 14.61
N PHE A 270 -6.19 22.34 14.71
CA PHE A 270 -7.59 22.74 14.89
C PHE A 270 -8.41 22.62 13.60
N LYS A 271 -7.77 22.46 12.43
CA LYS A 271 -8.44 22.19 11.15
C LYS A 271 -8.78 20.73 10.91
N ILE A 272 -8.31 19.81 11.75
CA ILE A 272 -8.47 18.37 11.50
C ILE A 272 -9.95 17.95 11.40
N PRO A 273 -10.87 18.43 12.26
CA PRO A 273 -12.29 18.14 12.09
C PRO A 273 -12.81 18.54 10.70
N GLU A 274 -12.53 19.76 10.25
CA GLU A 274 -12.88 20.25 8.90
C GLU A 274 -12.28 19.37 7.79
N LEU A 275 -10.98 19.04 7.87
CA LEU A 275 -10.27 18.22 6.87
C LEU A 275 -10.80 16.78 6.77
N THR A 276 -11.50 16.31 7.80
CA THR A 276 -12.17 15.01 7.81
C THR A 276 -13.66 15.11 7.51
N ASN A 277 -14.17 16.30 7.17
CA ASN A 277 -15.60 16.62 7.05
C ASN A 277 -16.40 16.24 8.30
N PHE A 278 -15.81 16.44 9.49
CA PHE A 278 -16.42 16.11 10.78
C PHE A 278 -16.85 14.63 10.88
N HIS A 279 -16.03 13.72 10.36
CA HIS A 279 -16.33 12.30 10.34
C HIS A 279 -15.19 11.46 10.90
N GLY A 280 -15.51 10.49 11.75
CA GLY A 280 -14.60 9.44 12.23
C GLY A 280 -13.50 9.95 13.15
N ARG A 281 -12.36 9.24 13.16
CA ARG A 281 -11.19 9.48 14.02
C ARG A 281 -10.02 10.07 13.24
N ALA A 282 -9.17 10.86 13.90
CA ALA A 282 -7.87 11.26 13.40
C ALA A 282 -6.79 11.20 14.49
N MET A 283 -5.54 11.14 14.07
CA MET A 283 -4.37 11.36 14.92
C MET A 283 -3.64 12.61 14.43
N TYR A 284 -3.21 13.47 15.36
CA TYR A 284 -2.29 14.57 15.11
C TYR A 284 -0.91 14.24 15.65
N CYS A 285 0.15 14.63 14.93
CA CYS A 285 1.51 14.69 15.45
C CYS A 285 2.32 15.84 14.82
N ASP A 286 3.37 16.32 15.49
CA ASP A 286 4.29 17.32 14.94
C ASP A 286 5.35 16.65 14.02
N ALA A 287 5.88 17.40 13.05
CA ALA A 287 6.82 16.88 12.04
C ALA A 287 8.18 16.42 12.59
N ASP A 288 8.56 16.88 13.78
CA ASP A 288 9.84 16.60 14.43
C ASP A 288 9.79 15.36 15.33
N MET A 289 9.14 14.31 14.83
CA MET A 289 8.94 13.05 15.54
C MET A 289 9.41 11.84 14.72
N GLN A 290 9.54 10.69 15.38
CA GLN A 290 9.85 9.40 14.74
C GLN A 290 9.16 8.24 15.47
N VAL A 291 8.53 7.31 14.74
CA VAL A 291 7.76 6.19 15.29
C VAL A 291 8.56 4.89 15.27
N PHE A 292 8.46 4.09 16.34
CA PHE A 292 9.21 2.83 16.54
C PHE A 292 8.33 1.64 16.94
N SER A 293 7.00 1.81 17.00
CA SER A 293 6.07 0.76 17.45
C SER A 293 4.78 0.80 16.65
N ASP A 294 4.02 -0.29 16.66
CA ASP A 294 2.81 -0.41 15.85
C ASP A 294 1.80 0.69 16.17
N LEU A 295 1.64 1.65 15.27
CA LEU A 295 0.75 2.80 15.46
C LEU A 295 -0.71 2.36 15.69
N SER A 296 -1.07 1.17 15.21
CA SER A 296 -2.40 0.61 15.43
C SER A 296 -2.75 0.41 16.91
N GLU A 297 -1.74 0.25 17.78
CA GLU A 297 -1.92 0.16 19.24
C GLU A 297 -2.39 1.50 19.82
N LEU A 298 -1.76 2.61 19.44
CA LEU A 298 -2.21 3.95 19.82
C LEU A 298 -3.58 4.23 19.24
N TRP A 299 -3.73 4.00 17.93
CA TRP A 299 -4.98 4.23 17.23
C TRP A 299 -6.15 3.46 17.81
N ALA A 300 -5.96 2.32 18.48
CA ALA A 300 -7.04 1.53 19.07
C ALA A 300 -7.57 2.09 20.39
N ALA A 301 -6.93 3.09 21.00
CA ALA A 301 -7.35 3.66 22.28
C ALA A 301 -8.82 4.11 22.23
N PRO A 302 -9.70 3.67 23.15
CA PRO A 302 -11.12 4.04 23.10
C PRO A 302 -11.32 5.50 23.53
N PHE A 303 -12.24 6.22 22.89
CA PHE A 303 -12.63 7.57 23.32
C PHE A 303 -13.48 7.56 24.59
N GLY A 304 -14.46 6.64 24.67
CA GLY A 304 -15.51 6.73 25.69
C GLY A 304 -16.24 8.07 25.55
N ASP A 305 -16.44 8.76 26.66
CA ASP A 305 -17.12 10.05 26.68
C ASP A 305 -16.23 11.24 26.24
N HIS A 306 -14.94 11.01 26.01
CA HIS A 306 -13.97 12.04 25.64
C HIS A 306 -13.95 12.28 24.12
N THR A 307 -13.62 13.49 23.68
CA THR A 307 -13.45 13.87 22.27
C THR A 307 -11.98 14.04 21.88
N VAL A 308 -11.10 14.23 22.87
CA VAL A 308 -9.65 14.37 22.70
C VAL A 308 -8.91 13.45 23.64
N LEU A 309 -7.93 12.71 23.11
CA LEU A 309 -6.92 12.03 23.92
C LEU A 309 -5.57 12.64 23.64
N CYS A 310 -4.77 12.87 24.68
CA CYS A 310 -3.40 13.36 24.55
C CYS A 310 -2.49 12.73 25.62
N THR A 311 -1.23 13.11 25.60
CA THR A 311 -0.26 12.70 26.63
C THR A 311 -0.17 13.73 27.74
N ARG A 312 0.22 13.29 28.94
CA ARG A 312 0.60 14.16 30.05
C ARG A 312 2.07 13.93 30.41
N GLN A 313 2.82 15.02 30.52
CA GLN A 313 4.23 15.05 30.92
C GLN A 313 4.41 15.95 32.14
N ASP A 314 4.55 15.34 33.32
CA ASP A 314 4.74 16.08 34.59
C ASP A 314 6.21 16.37 34.90
N TYR A 315 7.15 15.94 34.04
CA TYR A 315 8.58 16.24 34.15
C TYR A 315 9.02 17.21 33.06
N VAL A 316 10.07 17.99 33.35
CA VAL A 316 10.73 18.88 32.38
C VAL A 316 11.98 18.18 31.86
N PRO A 317 12.12 17.94 30.53
CA PRO A 317 13.35 17.37 29.97
C PRO A 317 14.57 18.25 30.27
N ASP A 318 15.76 17.65 30.38
CA ASP A 318 16.99 18.35 30.76
C ASP A 318 17.28 19.59 29.89
N VAL A 319 17.03 19.49 28.58
CA VAL A 319 17.22 20.60 27.62
C VAL A 319 16.27 21.78 27.84
N TRP A 320 15.16 21.57 28.57
CA TRP A 320 14.14 22.58 28.86
C TRP A 320 14.14 23.07 30.32
N LYS A 321 15.02 22.53 31.19
CA LYS A 321 15.02 22.82 32.65
C LYS A 321 15.04 24.31 32.99
N ASP A 322 15.79 25.10 32.23
CA ASP A 322 15.95 26.54 32.45
C ASP A 322 15.12 27.40 31.48
N ASN A 323 14.22 26.78 30.71
CA ASN A 323 13.44 27.46 29.69
C ASN A 323 11.95 27.58 30.09
N PRO A 324 11.45 28.80 30.38
CA PRO A 324 10.07 29.01 30.83
C PRO A 324 9.03 28.77 29.73
N ALA A 325 9.44 28.53 28.47
CA ALA A 325 8.54 28.19 27.38
C ALA A 325 7.97 26.77 27.51
N PHE A 326 8.63 25.88 28.25
CA PHE A 326 8.12 24.53 28.51
C PHE A 326 7.20 24.53 29.73
N ALA A 327 6.01 23.96 29.59
CA ALA A 327 5.05 23.79 30.67
C ALA A 327 4.77 22.30 30.92
N PRO A 328 5.01 21.79 32.15
CA PRO A 328 4.52 20.48 32.55
C PRO A 328 2.99 20.39 32.47
N GLY A 329 2.47 19.20 32.19
CA GLY A 329 1.04 18.94 32.05
C GLY A 329 0.73 18.29 30.71
N ARG A 330 -0.42 18.63 30.13
CA ARG A 330 -0.86 18.06 28.86
C ARG A 330 0.06 18.48 27.72
N GLN A 331 0.32 17.54 26.82
CA GLN A 331 1.11 17.76 25.62
C GLN A 331 0.25 17.45 24.40
N MET A 332 0.01 18.48 23.59
CA MET A 332 -0.83 18.45 22.39
C MET A 332 -0.04 18.21 21.11
N SER A 333 1.21 17.79 21.24
CA SER A 333 2.08 17.40 20.13
C SER A 333 1.72 16.02 19.58
N VAL A 334 0.97 15.21 20.34
CA VAL A 334 0.37 13.95 19.89
C VAL A 334 -1.07 13.87 20.41
N MET A 335 -2.04 13.80 19.52
CA MET A 335 -3.47 13.77 19.89
C MET A 335 -4.24 12.72 19.09
N LEU A 336 -5.20 12.05 19.72
CA LEU A 336 -6.28 11.36 19.03
C LEU A 336 -7.56 12.18 19.14
N LEU A 337 -8.23 12.36 18.01
CA LEU A 337 -9.36 13.28 17.85
C LEU A 337 -10.60 12.52 17.37
N ASP A 338 -11.71 12.68 18.06
CA ASP A 338 -13.02 12.24 17.61
C ASP A 338 -13.63 13.34 16.75
N CYS A 339 -13.28 13.35 15.47
CA CYS A 339 -13.70 14.38 14.54
C CYS A 339 -15.22 14.44 14.35
N SER A 340 -15.96 13.39 14.73
CA SER A 340 -17.42 13.38 14.64
C SER A 340 -18.13 14.12 15.78
N ARG A 341 -17.44 14.34 16.91
CA ARG A 341 -17.97 15.05 18.08
C ARG A 341 -17.29 16.41 18.32
N LEU A 342 -16.11 16.63 17.75
CA LEU A 342 -15.44 17.92 17.81
C LEU A 342 -16.14 18.97 16.95
N ASN A 343 -16.25 20.19 17.47
CA ASN A 343 -16.86 21.35 16.83
C ASN A 343 -15.87 22.50 16.60
N TRP A 344 -14.57 22.20 16.58
CA TRP A 344 -13.54 23.22 16.42
C TRP A 344 -13.68 23.96 15.09
N ASP A 345 -13.74 25.29 15.19
CA ASP A 345 -13.64 26.20 14.06
C ASP A 345 -12.39 27.07 14.25
N ILE A 346 -11.45 26.98 13.31
CA ILE A 346 -10.20 27.74 13.39
C ILE A 346 -10.44 29.26 13.37
N TYR A 347 -11.51 29.74 12.73
CA TYR A 347 -11.81 31.16 12.66
C TYR A 347 -12.21 31.68 14.04
N ASP A 348 -13.16 31.01 14.69
CA ASP A 348 -13.60 31.35 16.05
C ASP A 348 -12.44 31.24 17.05
N ILE A 349 -11.58 30.22 16.89
CA ILE A 349 -10.42 30.03 17.76
C ILE A 349 -9.43 31.19 17.63
N ILE A 350 -9.10 31.59 16.40
CA ILE A 350 -8.17 32.70 16.18
C ILE A 350 -8.80 34.05 16.56
N GLU A 351 -10.10 34.23 16.35
CA GLU A 351 -10.82 35.43 16.79
C GLU A 351 -10.79 35.56 18.32
N GLY A 352 -11.06 34.48 19.07
CA GLY A 352 -10.99 34.49 20.54
C GLY A 352 -9.59 34.82 21.07
N LEU A 353 -8.55 34.27 20.44
CA LEU A 353 -7.16 34.66 20.70
C LEU A 353 -6.90 36.16 20.44
N ASN A 354 -7.38 36.69 19.32
CA ASN A 354 -7.21 38.09 18.95
C ASN A 354 -7.95 39.03 19.91
N ASN A 355 -9.14 38.64 20.36
CA ASN A 355 -9.96 39.38 21.33
C ASN A 355 -9.42 39.29 22.76
N GLY A 356 -8.56 38.31 23.04
CA GLY A 356 -7.99 38.07 24.37
C GLY A 356 -8.93 37.31 25.29
N ASP A 357 -9.88 36.55 24.74
CA ASP A 357 -10.79 35.68 25.50
C ASP A 357 -10.03 34.57 26.24
N TYR A 358 -8.87 34.19 25.70
CA TYR A 358 -7.89 33.29 26.30
C TYR A 358 -6.51 33.54 25.71
N THR A 359 -5.49 33.04 26.39
CA THR A 359 -4.08 33.15 26.04
C THR A 359 -3.64 31.98 25.15
N TYR A 360 -2.50 32.16 24.47
CA TYR A 360 -1.86 31.06 23.74
C TYR A 360 -1.54 29.86 24.64
N LYS A 361 -1.18 30.10 25.91
CA LYS A 361 -0.90 29.05 26.88
C LYS A 361 -2.16 28.24 27.22
N GLU A 362 -3.28 28.91 27.51
CA GLU A 362 -4.56 28.27 27.79
C GLU A 362 -5.04 27.44 26.59
N LEU A 363 -4.89 27.96 25.37
CA LEU A 363 -5.23 27.21 24.16
C LEU A 363 -4.35 25.97 23.96
N MET A 364 -3.03 26.13 24.07
CA MET A 364 -2.08 25.09 23.63
C MET A 364 -1.72 24.07 24.71
N THR A 365 -1.93 24.41 25.99
CA THR A 365 -1.63 23.54 27.13
C THR A 365 -2.91 23.04 27.79
N GLU A 366 -3.89 23.91 28.01
CA GLU A 366 -5.12 23.54 28.73
C GLU A 366 -6.23 23.09 27.78
N LEU A 367 -6.14 23.50 26.50
CA LEU A 367 -7.14 23.26 25.45
C LEU A 367 -8.50 23.81 25.85
N CYS A 368 -8.51 25.08 26.28
CA CYS A 368 -9.67 25.81 26.82
C CYS A 368 -10.87 25.91 25.87
N ILE A 369 -10.69 25.57 24.59
CA ILE A 369 -11.74 25.50 23.56
C ILE A 369 -12.53 24.18 23.59
N THR A 370 -12.18 23.27 24.50
CA THR A 370 -12.84 21.97 24.71
C THR A 370 -13.16 21.82 26.19
N ASP A 371 -14.33 21.26 26.52
CA ASP A 371 -14.70 21.00 27.90
C ASP A 371 -13.62 20.10 28.55
N PRO A 372 -13.04 20.47 29.70
CA PRO A 372 -12.02 19.66 30.37
C PRO A 372 -12.44 18.22 30.67
N THR A 373 -13.74 17.95 30.81
CA THR A 373 -14.31 16.61 31.02
C THR A 373 -14.33 15.75 29.76
N GLU A 374 -14.18 16.37 28.58
CA GLU A 374 -14.06 15.68 27.29
C GLU A 374 -12.60 15.41 26.88
N ILE A 375 -11.61 15.78 27.70
CA ILE A 375 -10.18 15.58 27.43
C ILE A 375 -9.62 14.50 28.33
N ARG A 376 -9.05 13.44 27.73
CA ARG A 376 -8.29 12.40 28.45
C ARG A 376 -6.80 12.54 28.17
N ASP A 377 -5.98 12.70 29.19
CA ASP A 377 -4.53 12.94 29.05
C ASP A 377 -3.65 11.77 29.51
N ASP A 378 -4.19 10.55 29.47
CA ASP A 378 -3.55 9.32 29.95
C ASP A 378 -2.90 8.46 28.85
N ILE A 379 -2.74 8.98 27.62
CA ILE A 379 -1.94 8.29 26.61
C ILE A 379 -0.53 8.11 27.18
N SER A 380 -0.03 6.88 27.10
CA SER A 380 1.30 6.53 27.59
C SER A 380 2.36 7.52 27.07
N PRO A 381 3.17 8.14 27.94
CA PRO A 381 4.26 9.04 27.56
C PRO A 381 5.27 8.45 26.56
N ALA A 382 5.35 7.11 26.46
CA ALA A 382 6.15 6.45 25.43
C ALA A 382 5.74 6.79 23.98
N TRP A 383 4.50 7.25 23.76
CA TRP A 383 3.99 7.76 22.48
C TRP A 383 4.26 9.26 22.27
N ASN A 384 5.00 9.91 23.17
CA ASN A 384 5.47 11.29 23.06
C ASN A 384 6.73 11.47 23.91
N SER A 385 7.75 10.65 23.63
CA SER A 385 8.98 10.62 24.40
C SER A 385 9.84 11.84 24.07
N LEU A 386 9.83 12.84 24.96
CA LEU A 386 10.53 14.10 24.76
C LEU A 386 12.04 13.91 24.93
N GLU A 387 12.83 14.12 23.88
CA GLU A 387 14.31 14.17 23.92
C GLU A 387 15.01 12.91 24.43
N HIS A 388 14.29 11.79 24.54
CA HIS A 388 14.85 10.56 25.08
C HIS A 388 14.43 9.36 24.25
N TYR A 389 15.41 8.64 23.74
CA TYR A 389 15.23 7.38 23.04
C TYR A 389 15.78 6.24 23.87
N LYS A 390 14.94 5.24 24.11
CA LYS A 390 15.33 3.97 24.70
C LYS A 390 14.76 2.84 23.84
N PRO A 391 15.61 1.97 23.28
CA PRO A 391 15.16 0.79 22.54
C PRO A 391 14.12 -0.02 23.32
N ASP A 392 13.15 -0.57 22.59
CA ASP A 392 12.03 -1.38 23.11
C ASP A 392 11.07 -0.67 24.09
N THR A 393 11.35 0.59 24.46
CA THR A 393 10.53 1.38 25.40
C THR A 393 9.90 2.58 24.72
N THR A 394 10.68 3.32 23.93
CA THR A 394 10.21 4.50 23.18
C THR A 394 9.37 4.03 21.99
N ARG A 395 8.11 4.47 21.93
CA ARG A 395 7.19 4.14 20.83
C ARG A 395 7.14 5.25 19.79
N LEU A 396 7.27 6.50 20.23
CA LEU A 396 7.42 7.68 19.41
C LEU A 396 8.37 8.67 20.13
N LEU A 397 9.44 9.05 19.45
CA LEU A 397 10.43 10.03 19.89
C LEU A 397 10.07 11.42 19.35
N HIS A 398 10.18 12.44 20.20
CA HIS A 398 9.91 13.83 19.85
C HIS A 398 11.18 14.68 20.05
N TYR A 399 11.69 15.23 18.95
CA TYR A 399 12.86 16.10 18.88
C TYR A 399 12.47 17.57 19.10
N THR A 400 11.97 17.87 20.29
CA THR A 400 11.52 19.20 20.73
C THR A 400 12.58 20.30 20.62
N ASN A 401 13.88 20.01 20.79
CA ASN A 401 14.94 21.02 20.82
C ASN A 401 15.37 21.44 19.41
N VAL A 402 14.64 22.40 18.85
CA VAL A 402 14.76 22.85 17.44
C VAL A 402 16.20 23.08 16.95
N PRO A 403 17.10 23.79 17.67
CA PRO A 403 18.47 24.02 17.22
C PRO A 403 19.32 22.75 17.08
N THR A 404 19.03 21.70 17.85
CA THR A 404 19.82 20.47 17.89
C THR A 404 19.14 19.29 17.22
N GLN A 405 18.00 19.49 16.55
CA GLN A 405 17.31 18.43 15.80
C GLN A 405 18.29 17.67 14.87
N PRO A 406 18.14 16.35 14.70
CA PRO A 406 19.14 15.51 14.04
C PRO A 406 19.38 15.85 12.57
N TRP A 407 18.45 16.52 11.88
CA TRP A 407 18.63 17.05 10.52
C TRP A 407 19.32 18.42 10.45
N LYS A 408 19.52 19.08 11.59
CA LYS A 408 20.21 20.38 11.72
C LYS A 408 21.57 20.26 12.41
N TYR A 409 21.71 19.27 13.30
CA TYR A 409 22.91 19.08 14.11
C TYR A 409 23.43 17.63 14.03
N PRO A 410 24.52 17.38 13.28
CA PRO A 410 25.02 16.03 13.06
C PRO A 410 25.61 15.37 14.31
N GLN A 411 25.90 16.12 15.38
CA GLN A 411 26.35 15.57 16.66
C GLN A 411 25.20 15.31 17.64
N HIS A 412 23.95 15.34 17.18
CA HIS A 412 22.81 14.99 18.02
C HIS A 412 22.94 13.55 18.55
N PRO A 413 22.67 13.27 19.85
CA PRO A 413 22.89 11.94 20.44
C PRO A 413 22.13 10.80 19.75
N TYR A 414 20.98 11.10 19.14
CA TYR A 414 20.16 10.14 18.40
C TYR A 414 20.20 10.38 16.88
N HIS A 415 21.26 11.01 16.37
CA HIS A 415 21.45 11.21 14.93
C HIS A 415 21.38 9.89 14.16
N ASP A 416 22.08 8.86 14.63
CA ASP A 416 22.08 7.52 14.00
C ASP A 416 20.70 6.85 13.98
N VAL A 417 19.84 7.18 14.95
CA VAL A 417 18.46 6.66 15.01
C VAL A 417 17.61 7.31 13.91
N TRP A 418 17.74 8.62 13.73
CA TRP A 418 17.01 9.34 12.69
C TRP A 418 17.53 9.04 11.28
N ILE A 419 18.86 8.95 11.12
CA ILE A 419 19.48 8.75 9.80
C ILE A 419 19.10 7.40 9.20
N ALA A 420 18.86 6.37 10.01
CA ALA A 420 18.43 5.06 9.54
C ALA A 420 17.11 5.14 8.75
N ASP A 421 16.09 5.78 9.31
CA ASP A 421 14.81 5.96 8.61
C ASP A 421 14.91 7.00 7.48
N PHE A 422 15.82 7.97 7.57
CA PHE A 422 16.12 8.87 6.44
C PHE A 422 16.65 8.10 5.22
N GLU A 423 17.65 7.23 5.40
CA GLU A 423 18.17 6.40 4.30
C GLU A 423 17.08 5.48 3.74
N GLU A 424 16.31 4.82 4.61
CA GLU A 424 15.24 3.93 4.18
C GLU A 424 14.10 4.68 3.46
N ALA A 425 13.75 5.90 3.89
CA ALA A 425 12.76 6.74 3.22
C ALA A 425 13.17 7.15 1.80
N ILE A 426 14.48 7.40 1.57
CA ILE A 426 15.02 7.61 0.22
C ILE A 426 14.90 6.34 -0.61
N LEU A 427 15.28 5.19 -0.04
CA LEU A 427 15.25 3.92 -0.72
C LEU A 427 13.83 3.45 -1.09
N ASP A 428 12.83 3.76 -0.28
CA ASP A 428 11.41 3.47 -0.53
C ASP A 428 10.75 4.50 -1.46
N GLY A 429 11.36 5.69 -1.61
CA GLY A 429 10.84 6.79 -2.43
C GLY A 429 9.85 7.69 -1.71
N THR A 430 9.61 7.46 -0.42
CA THR A 430 8.82 8.37 0.44
C THR A 430 9.47 9.75 0.53
N LEU A 431 10.82 9.80 0.57
CA LEU A 431 11.62 11.02 0.52
C LEU A 431 12.37 11.11 -0.82
N SER A 432 12.28 12.26 -1.49
CA SER A 432 12.96 12.48 -2.78
C SER A 432 14.27 13.24 -2.63
N ILE A 433 15.21 13.01 -3.54
CA ILE A 433 16.50 13.71 -3.57
C ILE A 433 16.29 15.20 -3.85
N GLU A 434 15.28 15.54 -4.66
CA GLU A 434 14.94 16.92 -4.99
C GLU A 434 14.54 17.69 -3.73
N LEU A 435 13.72 17.09 -2.85
CA LEU A 435 13.32 17.70 -1.59
C LEU A 435 14.51 17.88 -0.64
N VAL A 436 15.41 16.88 -0.55
CA VAL A 436 16.64 16.98 0.25
C VAL A 436 17.53 18.11 -0.28
N SER A 437 17.76 18.16 -1.59
CA SER A 437 18.58 19.16 -2.25
C SER A 437 18.04 20.58 -2.01
N ASP A 438 16.74 20.79 -2.23
CA ASP A 438 16.07 22.08 -1.99
C ASP A 438 16.18 22.50 -0.52
N SER A 439 16.00 21.56 0.41
CA SER A 439 16.11 21.81 1.85
C SER A 439 17.53 22.19 2.28
N VAL A 440 18.57 21.61 1.67
CA VAL A 440 19.97 22.03 1.88
C VAL A 440 20.21 23.44 1.34
N VAL A 441 19.75 23.73 0.12
CA VAL A 441 19.91 25.06 -0.50
C VAL A 441 19.25 26.15 0.33
N LYS A 442 18.08 25.87 0.91
CA LYS A 442 17.34 26.78 1.80
C LYS A 442 17.93 26.85 3.23
N GLY A 443 18.91 26.00 3.55
CA GLY A 443 19.53 25.96 4.88
C GLY A 443 18.66 25.35 5.97
N TYR A 444 17.64 24.57 5.60
CA TYR A 444 16.75 23.90 6.57
C TYR A 444 17.37 22.65 7.19
N ILE A 445 18.28 22.01 6.46
CA ILE A 445 19.03 20.82 6.90
C ILE A 445 20.53 20.99 6.60
N TYR A 446 21.41 20.27 7.29
CA TYR A 446 22.85 20.39 7.06
C TYR A 446 23.30 19.73 5.74
N PRO A 447 24.34 20.26 5.05
CA PRO A 447 24.66 19.90 3.67
C PRO A 447 25.05 18.43 3.44
N GLU A 448 25.67 17.77 4.43
CA GLU A 448 26.14 16.40 4.30
C GLU A 448 25.00 15.39 4.07
N LEU A 449 23.76 15.71 4.45
CA LEU A 449 22.59 14.87 4.16
C LEU A 449 22.35 14.68 2.66
N LEU A 450 22.69 15.66 1.82
CA LEU A 450 22.58 15.49 0.37
C LEU A 450 23.57 14.44 -0.15
N LYS A 451 24.78 14.37 0.42
CA LYS A 451 25.76 13.34 0.06
C LYS A 451 25.26 11.95 0.46
N VAL A 452 24.66 11.83 1.64
CA VAL A 452 24.02 10.59 2.09
C VAL A 452 22.90 10.19 1.13
N ALA A 453 21.97 11.10 0.81
CA ALA A 453 20.86 10.83 -0.10
C ALA A 453 21.31 10.37 -1.49
N ILE A 454 22.35 11.02 -2.06
CA ILE A 454 22.94 10.62 -3.36
C ILE A 454 23.60 9.24 -3.26
N SER A 455 24.35 8.97 -2.19
CA SER A 455 24.99 7.66 -2.00
C SER A 455 23.96 6.55 -1.87
N VAL A 456 22.88 6.79 -1.13
CA VAL A 456 21.80 5.85 -0.91
C VAL A 456 21.00 5.61 -2.20
N SER A 457 20.70 6.65 -2.97
CA SER A 457 19.97 6.50 -4.23
C SER A 457 20.75 5.72 -5.28
N GLN A 458 22.09 5.80 -5.28
CA GLN A 458 22.94 4.96 -6.12
C GLN A 458 22.88 3.46 -5.75
N ARG A 459 22.47 3.12 -4.51
CA ARG A 459 22.20 1.73 -4.11
C ARG A 459 20.87 1.21 -4.67
N ILE A 460 19.95 2.10 -5.06
CA ILE A 460 18.76 1.75 -5.84
C ILE A 460 19.29 1.36 -7.22
N SER A 461 19.59 0.07 -7.40
CA SER A 461 19.95 -0.45 -8.72
C SER A 461 18.88 0.01 -9.72
N PRO A 462 19.26 0.45 -10.94
CA PRO A 462 18.28 0.58 -12.01
C PRO A 462 17.59 -0.76 -12.09
N ARG A 463 16.28 -0.79 -11.82
CA ARG A 463 15.34 -1.92 -12.01
C ARG A 463 16.08 -3.24 -12.09
N ALA A 464 16.19 -4.00 -10.98
CA ALA A 464 16.79 -5.32 -10.99
C ALA A 464 16.43 -6.01 -12.31
N GLU A 465 17.42 -6.20 -13.19
CA GLU A 465 17.18 -6.87 -14.45
C GLU A 465 16.42 -8.16 -14.09
N PRO A 466 15.31 -8.48 -14.79
CA PRO A 466 14.53 -9.66 -14.47
C PRO A 466 15.54 -10.80 -14.38
N PRO A 467 15.41 -11.74 -13.42
CA PRO A 467 16.46 -12.70 -13.14
C PRO A 467 16.69 -13.58 -14.36
N LEU A 468 17.48 -13.09 -15.31
CA LEU A 468 17.77 -13.67 -16.60
C LEU A 468 18.60 -14.91 -16.39
N ALA A 469 19.28 -15.04 -15.24
CA ALA A 469 19.93 -16.25 -14.78
C ALA A 469 18.92 -17.34 -14.35
N LEU A 470 17.84 -17.00 -13.61
CA LEU A 470 16.82 -17.98 -13.19
C LEU A 470 15.82 -18.30 -14.30
N ALA A 471 15.45 -17.31 -15.12
CA ALA A 471 14.65 -17.48 -16.32
C ALA A 471 15.43 -18.25 -17.41
N ARG A 472 16.75 -18.03 -17.55
CA ARG A 472 17.60 -18.91 -18.36
C ARG A 472 17.52 -20.33 -17.84
N ASN A 473 17.69 -20.59 -16.55
CA ASN A 473 17.69 -21.96 -16.04
C ASN A 473 16.35 -22.68 -16.28
N CYS A 474 15.20 -22.04 -16.03
CA CYS A 474 13.90 -22.65 -16.31
C CYS A 474 13.59 -22.83 -17.82
N VAL A 475 14.02 -21.88 -18.67
CA VAL A 475 13.86 -22.00 -20.13
C VAL A 475 14.83 -23.04 -20.69
N TRP A 476 16.07 -23.12 -20.19
CA TRP A 476 17.05 -24.13 -20.56
C TRP A 476 16.62 -25.54 -20.14
N ASP A 477 16.07 -25.71 -18.94
CA ASP A 477 15.55 -27.01 -18.48
C ASP A 477 14.32 -27.46 -19.28
N SER A 478 13.45 -26.51 -19.66
CA SER A 478 12.28 -26.79 -20.51
C SER A 478 12.68 -27.08 -21.96
N MET A 479 13.63 -26.33 -22.53
CA MET A 479 14.18 -26.57 -23.87
C MET A 479 14.95 -27.88 -23.95
N LYS A 480 15.66 -28.27 -22.87
CA LYS A 480 16.36 -29.55 -22.78
C LYS A 480 15.38 -30.72 -22.77
N LYS A 481 14.30 -30.63 -21.97
CA LYS A 481 13.20 -31.63 -21.99
C LYS A 481 12.55 -31.79 -23.37
N ILE A 482 12.26 -30.68 -24.06
CA ILE A 482 11.67 -30.71 -25.41
C ILE A 482 12.63 -31.36 -26.41
N ARG A 483 13.91 -31.00 -26.38
CA ARG A 483 14.93 -31.55 -27.28
C ARG A 483 15.18 -33.04 -27.05
N ASP A 484 15.13 -33.50 -25.79
CA ASP A 484 15.25 -34.91 -25.44
C ASP A 484 14.04 -35.71 -25.97
N GLN A 485 12.82 -35.17 -25.86
CA GLN A 485 11.61 -35.76 -26.44
C GLN A 485 11.63 -35.82 -27.97
N GLU A 486 12.11 -34.78 -28.65
CA GLU A 486 12.26 -34.78 -30.11
C GLU A 486 13.26 -35.85 -30.59
N ASN A 487 14.39 -35.97 -29.90
CA ASN A 487 15.39 -36.99 -30.21
C ASN A 487 14.84 -38.42 -29.99
N GLU A 488 14.01 -38.62 -28.97
CA GLU A 488 13.35 -39.90 -28.71
C GLU A 488 12.32 -40.23 -29.81
N ILE A 489 11.53 -39.26 -30.25
CA ILE A 489 10.60 -39.41 -31.39
C ILE A 489 11.34 -39.77 -32.68
N ILE A 490 12.48 -39.12 -32.96
CA ILE A 490 13.31 -39.43 -34.13
C ILE A 490 13.85 -40.86 -34.05
N ARG A 491 14.34 -41.29 -32.88
CA ARG A 491 14.80 -42.68 -32.66
C ARG A 491 13.68 -43.69 -32.88
N LEU A 492 12.48 -43.42 -32.38
CA LEU A 492 11.31 -44.28 -32.55
C LEU A 492 10.89 -44.36 -34.03
N LYS A 493 10.83 -43.23 -34.75
CA LYS A 493 10.55 -43.20 -36.19
C LYS A 493 11.55 -44.02 -37.00
N ASN A 494 12.85 -43.87 -36.72
CA ASN A 494 13.90 -44.62 -37.40
C ASN A 494 13.80 -46.13 -37.11
N ARG A 495 13.49 -46.52 -35.87
CA ARG A 495 13.22 -47.93 -35.53
C ARG A 495 12.01 -48.48 -36.28
N MET A 496 10.93 -47.69 -36.38
CA MET A 496 9.73 -48.09 -37.13
C MET A 496 10.04 -48.29 -38.61
N LEU A 497 10.77 -47.36 -39.24
CA LEU A 497 11.20 -47.44 -40.64
C LEU A 497 12.04 -48.68 -40.92
N VAL A 498 13.02 -48.98 -40.06
CA VAL A 498 13.84 -50.20 -40.19
C VAL A 498 12.98 -51.46 -40.04
N THR A 499 12.03 -51.47 -39.11
CA THR A 499 11.12 -52.60 -38.89
C THR A 499 10.19 -52.80 -40.09
N MET A 500 9.63 -51.72 -40.64
CA MET A 500 8.78 -51.77 -41.84
C MET A 500 9.56 -52.21 -43.07
N ALA A 501 10.78 -51.70 -43.27
CA ALA A 501 11.65 -52.12 -44.37
C ALA A 501 12.02 -53.61 -44.28
N SER A 502 12.37 -54.10 -43.09
CA SER A 502 12.66 -55.52 -42.88
C SER A 502 11.45 -56.44 -43.11
N THR A 503 10.25 -55.96 -42.76
CA THR A 503 8.99 -56.69 -42.97
C THR A 503 8.60 -56.72 -44.45
N ALA A 504 8.78 -55.61 -45.17
CA ALA A 504 8.57 -55.52 -46.61
C ALA A 504 9.54 -56.42 -47.40
N LEU A 505 10.82 -56.45 -47.00
CA LEU A 505 11.83 -57.34 -47.60
C LEU A 505 11.52 -58.83 -47.37
N ARG A 506 10.98 -59.20 -46.19
CA ARG A 506 10.51 -60.57 -45.95
C ARG A 506 9.32 -60.94 -46.83
N LYS A 507 8.34 -60.04 -46.98
CA LYS A 507 7.18 -60.25 -47.85
C LYS A 507 7.54 -60.33 -49.34
N LEU A 508 8.52 -59.54 -49.79
CA LEU A 508 9.05 -59.62 -51.16
C LEU A 508 9.78 -60.95 -51.39
N LYS A 509 10.63 -61.39 -50.45
CA LYS A 509 11.31 -62.69 -50.57
C LYS A 509 10.36 -63.89 -50.61
N SER A 510 9.23 -63.84 -49.89
CA SER A 510 8.20 -64.89 -49.95
C SER A 510 7.31 -64.83 -51.19
N PHE A 511 7.41 -63.78 -52.01
CA PHE A 511 6.65 -63.64 -53.25
C PHE A 511 7.45 -64.11 -54.49
N PHE A 512 8.78 -64.20 -54.35
CA PHE A 512 9.72 -64.67 -55.38
C PHE A 512 10.28 -66.07 -55.10
N GLN A 513 9.79 -66.75 -54.06
CA GLN A 513 9.92 -68.19 -53.82
C GLN A 513 8.56 -68.82 -54.03
#